data_AF-E8MA68-F1
#
_entry.id   AF-E8MA68-F1
#
_cell.length_a   1.000
_cell.length_b   1.000
_cell.length_c   1.000
_cell.angle_alpha   90.00
_cell.angle_beta   90.00
_cell.angle_gamma   90.00
#
_symmetry.space_group_name_H-M   'P 1'
#
loop_
_entity.id
_entity.type
_entity.pdbx_description
1 polymer ?
#
loop_
_entity_poly.entity_id
_entity_poly.type
_entity_poly.pdbx_seq_one_letter_code
_entity_poly.pdbx_strand_id
1 'polypeptide(L)'
;MTTQRNAYRAAVLHSIADPKDVGLENSYQFFDDGMIVVEDGHIVDIGETEQVLARQTNDLNITEYEDKLITSGFIDTHIHYPQTGMIASYGEQLLDWLENYTFPEERRFKNPIYALKVAKLFFDELASNGTTTALVFGTVHKESVDVFFGEAERRNLRMIAGKVLMDRNAPDYLTDTPESGYQASKELIEKWHNRGRLLYAVTPRFAPTSTPEQLATVGKLLEEYPDVYMHTHLSENKKEIEWVMDLFPERDSYLDVYDHYGLLHKRSVFAHGIHLSDCECQRLADTESAIAFCPTSNLFLGSGLFKLPKLEDHGVRVGMGTDVGAGTSFSILQTMSEAYKIMQLQQEKLHPLKSLFLATLGGARALHLEDKIGNLEVGKEADFVVLDLHATQLMRFRMNQAKTLEEKLFVLMSLGDDRTVCETYVYGEKAYDVKGQLDRKKFAS
;
A
#
# COMPACT_ATOMS: atom_id res chain seq x y z
N MET A 1 -11.11 32.15 -14.10
CA MET A 1 -9.84 32.33 -13.39
C MET A 1 -8.94 31.24 -13.92
N THR A 2 -7.84 31.57 -14.59
CA THR A 2 -6.85 30.57 -14.99
C THR A 2 -6.24 30.00 -13.71
N THR A 3 -6.43 28.71 -13.47
CA THR A 3 -5.77 28.02 -12.36
C THR A 3 -4.25 28.07 -12.59
N GLN A 4 -3.50 28.37 -11.52
CA GLN A 4 -2.06 28.57 -11.61
C GLN A 4 -1.39 27.20 -11.80
N ARG A 5 -0.58 27.05 -12.85
CA ARG A 5 0.20 25.83 -13.09
C ARG A 5 1.44 25.83 -12.21
N ASN A 6 1.56 24.78 -11.40
CA ASN A 6 2.77 24.53 -10.62
C ASN A 6 3.65 23.57 -11.40
N ALA A 7 4.95 23.83 -11.43
CA ALA A 7 5.92 22.95 -12.06
C ALA A 7 7.00 22.57 -11.05
N TYR A 8 7.46 21.33 -11.13
CA TYR A 8 8.46 20.77 -10.22
C TYR A 8 9.61 20.21 -11.04
N ARG A 9 10.81 20.75 -10.82
CA ARG A 9 12.03 20.40 -11.56
C ARG A 9 13.00 19.64 -10.68
N ALA A 10 13.42 18.46 -11.12
CA ALA A 10 14.40 17.59 -10.48
C ALA A 10 14.83 16.48 -11.47
N ALA A 11 15.66 15.53 -11.05
CA ALA A 11 15.64 14.24 -11.73
C ALA A 11 14.25 13.61 -11.57
N VAL A 12 13.68 13.02 -12.62
CA VAL A 12 12.34 12.40 -12.60
C VAL A 12 12.44 10.95 -13.07
N LEU A 13 11.95 10.02 -12.27
CA LEU A 13 11.88 8.58 -12.59
C LEU A 13 10.46 8.07 -12.35
N HIS A 14 9.88 7.35 -13.31
CA HIS A 14 8.61 6.67 -13.10
C HIS A 14 8.49 5.40 -13.97
N SER A 15 7.69 4.45 -13.50
CA SER A 15 7.43 3.18 -14.20
C SER A 15 6.35 3.36 -15.26
N ILE A 16 6.51 2.80 -16.46
CA ILE A 16 5.47 2.83 -17.52
C ILE A 16 4.89 1.44 -17.80
N ALA A 17 5.60 0.37 -17.45
CA ALA A 17 5.15 -1.01 -17.61
C ALA A 17 5.90 -1.96 -16.67
N ASP A 18 5.45 -3.22 -16.60
CA ASP A 18 6.16 -4.24 -15.86
C ASP A 18 7.44 -4.66 -16.61
N PRO A 19 8.63 -4.58 -16.00
CA PRO A 19 9.87 -5.04 -16.62
C PRO A 19 9.84 -6.51 -17.12
N LYS A 20 9.02 -7.36 -16.51
CA LYS A 20 8.85 -8.76 -16.95
C LYS A 20 8.17 -8.85 -18.31
N ASP A 21 7.22 -7.97 -18.58
CA ASP A 21 6.39 -8.00 -19.78
C ASP A 21 7.08 -7.33 -20.98
N VAL A 22 7.80 -6.24 -20.74
CA VAL A 22 8.33 -5.38 -21.83
C VAL A 22 9.86 -5.24 -21.86
N GLY A 23 10.55 -5.87 -20.91
CA GLY A 23 11.98 -5.69 -20.67
C GLY A 23 12.30 -4.36 -19.97
N LEU A 24 13.52 -4.24 -19.43
CA LEU A 24 13.93 -3.10 -18.60
C LEU A 24 13.87 -1.76 -19.35
N GLU A 25 14.37 -1.70 -20.59
CA GLU A 25 14.46 -0.43 -21.35
C GLU A 25 13.09 0.21 -21.63
N ASN A 26 12.03 -0.60 -21.72
CA ASN A 26 10.68 -0.13 -22.01
C ASN A 26 9.79 -0.05 -20.75
N SER A 27 10.34 -0.31 -19.56
CA SER A 27 9.55 -0.38 -18.33
C SER A 27 9.51 0.93 -17.53
N TYR A 28 10.35 1.91 -17.87
CA TYR A 28 10.45 3.17 -17.14
C TYR A 28 10.79 4.34 -18.08
N GLN A 29 10.60 5.57 -17.57
CA GLN A 29 11.20 6.77 -18.13
C GLN A 29 12.03 7.46 -17.06
N PHE A 30 13.19 7.98 -17.46
CA PHE A 30 14.09 8.72 -16.61
C PHE A 30 14.54 10.00 -17.32
N PHE A 31 14.38 11.13 -16.65
CA PHE A 31 14.84 12.44 -17.08
C PHE A 31 15.83 12.95 -16.02
N ASP A 32 17.09 13.18 -16.39
CA ASP A 32 18.13 13.62 -15.43
C ASP A 32 17.89 15.08 -15.00
N ASP A 33 17.38 15.91 -15.92
CA ASP A 33 16.82 17.24 -15.67
C ASP A 33 15.35 17.26 -16.12
N GLY A 34 14.49 16.61 -15.36
CA GLY A 34 13.07 16.49 -15.65
C GLY A 34 12.22 17.59 -15.03
N MET A 35 11.06 17.82 -15.62
CA MET A 35 10.01 18.67 -15.09
C MET A 35 8.66 17.97 -15.19
N ILE A 36 7.87 18.06 -14.11
CA ILE A 36 6.43 17.75 -14.13
C ILE A 36 5.64 19.03 -13.95
N VAL A 37 4.51 19.16 -14.66
CA VAL A 37 3.58 20.29 -14.56
C VAL A 37 2.25 19.77 -14.04
N VAL A 38 1.73 20.45 -13.02
CA VAL A 38 0.50 20.10 -12.31
C VAL A 38 -0.52 21.23 -12.40
N GLU A 39 -1.75 20.88 -12.73
CA GLU A 39 -2.91 21.77 -12.80
C GLU A 39 -4.12 21.03 -12.24
N ASP A 40 -4.84 21.65 -11.30
CA ASP A 40 -6.07 21.10 -10.70
C ASP A 40 -5.93 19.65 -10.20
N GLY A 41 -4.79 19.39 -9.56
CA GLY A 41 -4.45 18.10 -8.96
C GLY A 41 -4.05 17.00 -9.94
N HIS A 42 -3.87 17.31 -11.22
CA HIS A 42 -3.49 16.37 -12.27
C HIS A 42 -2.18 16.76 -12.95
N ILE A 43 -1.45 15.76 -13.44
CA ILE A 43 -0.26 15.96 -14.26
C ILE A 43 -0.72 16.37 -15.67
N VAL A 44 -0.25 17.52 -16.15
CA VAL A 44 -0.61 18.07 -17.47
C VAL A 44 0.55 18.10 -18.46
N ASP A 45 1.79 18.00 -17.98
CA ASP A 45 2.98 17.82 -18.81
C ASP A 45 4.11 17.17 -18.02
N ILE A 46 4.99 16.43 -18.71
CA ILE A 46 6.18 15.78 -18.17
C ILE A 46 7.25 15.64 -19.26
N GLY A 47 8.52 15.72 -18.88
CA GLY A 47 9.65 15.39 -19.75
C GLY A 47 10.93 16.10 -19.34
N GLU A 48 11.89 16.15 -20.25
CA GLU A 48 13.08 16.99 -20.12
C GLU A 48 12.67 18.46 -19.95
N THR A 49 13.27 19.15 -18.98
CA THR A 49 12.90 20.52 -18.58
C THR A 49 12.84 21.47 -19.77
N GLU A 50 13.84 21.47 -20.64
CA GLU A 50 13.88 22.34 -21.83
C GLU A 50 12.67 22.11 -22.75
N GLN A 51 12.29 20.85 -22.95
CA GLN A 51 11.17 20.50 -23.81
C GLN A 51 9.82 20.85 -23.17
N VAL A 52 9.67 20.63 -21.86
CA VAL A 52 8.46 21.02 -21.12
C VAL A 52 8.28 22.52 -21.17
N LEU A 53 9.32 23.31 -20.88
CA LEU A 53 9.30 24.77 -20.94
C LEU A 53 8.96 25.27 -22.35
N ALA A 54 9.50 24.65 -23.39
CA ALA A 54 9.19 25.01 -24.79
C ALA A 54 7.73 24.77 -25.18
N ARG A 55 7.02 23.85 -24.50
CA ARG A 55 5.59 23.58 -24.71
C ARG A 55 4.68 24.50 -23.90
N GLN A 56 5.18 25.19 -22.88
CA GLN A 56 4.34 26.02 -22.04
C GLN A 56 4.01 27.36 -22.69
N THR A 57 2.73 27.70 -22.68
CA THR A 57 2.22 29.01 -23.13
C THR A 57 1.91 29.95 -21.97
N ASN A 58 1.87 29.42 -20.75
CA ASN A 58 1.51 30.14 -19.53
C ASN A 58 2.73 30.25 -18.61
N ASP A 59 2.77 31.27 -17.77
CA ASP A 59 3.77 31.36 -16.70
C ASP A 59 3.60 30.19 -15.73
N LEU A 60 4.71 29.50 -15.44
CA LEU A 60 4.76 28.42 -14.47
C LEU A 60 5.27 28.93 -13.11
N ASN A 61 4.65 28.45 -12.03
CA ASN A 61 5.24 28.54 -10.70
C ASN A 61 6.21 27.37 -10.49
N ILE A 62 7.49 27.60 -10.76
CA ILE A 62 8.51 26.54 -10.74
C ILE A 62 9.11 26.39 -9.34
N THR A 63 9.04 25.17 -8.81
CA THR A 63 9.81 24.72 -7.65
C THR A 63 10.95 23.83 -8.12
N GLU A 64 12.19 24.19 -7.82
CA GLU A 64 13.38 23.44 -8.23
C GLU A 64 13.98 22.68 -7.04
N TYR A 65 14.40 21.44 -7.29
CA TYR A 65 15.04 20.59 -6.30
C TYR A 65 16.41 20.10 -6.78
N GLU A 66 17.46 20.55 -6.10
CA GLU A 66 18.82 20.08 -6.32
C GLU A 66 19.11 18.77 -5.56
N ASP A 67 19.84 17.85 -6.20
CA ASP A 67 20.18 16.53 -5.66
C ASP A 67 18.95 15.73 -5.16
N LYS A 68 17.80 15.89 -5.83
CA LYS A 68 16.56 15.15 -5.53
C LYS A 68 16.09 14.33 -6.72
N LEU A 69 15.29 13.32 -6.41
CA LEU A 69 14.57 12.50 -7.37
C LEU A 69 13.07 12.60 -7.12
N ILE A 70 12.31 12.99 -8.14
CA ILE A 70 10.85 12.88 -8.16
C ILE A 70 10.47 11.50 -8.70
N THR A 71 9.60 10.80 -7.97
CA THR A 71 8.92 9.59 -8.43
C THR A 71 7.45 9.63 -8.04
N SER A 72 6.63 8.76 -8.61
CA SER A 72 5.24 8.57 -8.17
C SER A 72 5.15 8.26 -6.69
N GLY A 73 4.08 8.72 -6.06
CA GLY A 73 3.79 8.39 -4.67
C GLY A 73 3.72 6.89 -4.48
N PHE A 74 4.28 6.40 -3.37
CA PHE A 74 4.29 4.98 -3.10
C PHE A 74 2.88 4.48 -2.77
N ILE A 75 2.63 3.21 -3.14
CA ILE A 75 1.36 2.55 -2.94
C ILE A 75 1.57 1.35 -2.02
N ASP A 76 0.90 1.38 -0.87
CA ASP A 76 0.93 0.31 0.11
C ASP A 76 -0.32 -0.55 -0.01
N THR A 77 -0.18 -1.76 -0.55
CA THR A 77 -1.30 -2.65 -0.85
C THR A 77 -1.80 -3.46 0.36
N HIS A 78 -1.14 -3.35 1.52
CA HIS A 78 -1.64 -3.96 2.75
C HIS A 78 -0.99 -3.35 3.98
N ILE A 79 -1.82 -2.72 4.83
CA ILE A 79 -1.38 -2.13 6.09
C ILE A 79 -2.52 -2.11 7.12
N HIS A 80 -2.21 -2.25 8.42
CA HIS A 80 -3.21 -2.16 9.49
C HIS A 80 -3.12 -0.82 10.22
N TYR A 81 -4.08 0.06 9.94
CA TYR A 81 -4.21 1.34 10.65
C TYR A 81 -4.25 1.19 12.19
N PRO A 82 -5.05 0.27 12.77
CA PRO A 82 -5.18 0.22 14.22
C PRO A 82 -3.99 -0.41 14.93
N GLN A 83 -2.99 -0.89 14.19
CA GLN A 83 -1.80 -1.53 14.73
C GLN A 83 -0.60 -0.57 14.81
N THR A 84 -0.79 0.71 14.48
CA THR A 84 0.26 1.74 14.58
C THR A 84 0.88 1.81 15.99
N GLY A 85 0.06 1.67 17.04
CA GLY A 85 0.51 1.82 18.43
C GLY A 85 1.24 0.59 19.01
N MET A 86 1.22 -0.54 18.30
CA MET A 86 1.80 -1.82 18.75
C MET A 86 3.05 -2.24 17.98
N ILE A 87 3.48 -1.45 16.99
CA ILE A 87 4.75 -1.66 16.25
C ILE A 87 5.89 -1.88 17.24
N ALA A 88 6.83 -2.77 16.88
CA ALA A 88 7.99 -3.14 17.68
C ALA A 88 7.66 -3.83 19.02
N SER A 89 6.52 -4.51 19.10
CA SER A 89 6.28 -5.54 20.12
C SER A 89 7.13 -6.78 19.84
N TYR A 90 7.55 -7.51 20.88
CA TYR A 90 8.34 -8.74 20.75
C TYR A 90 7.42 -9.95 20.97
N GLY A 91 7.05 -10.64 19.89
CA GLY A 91 6.17 -11.81 19.94
C GLY A 91 6.82 -13.06 19.34
N GLU A 92 6.17 -14.22 19.52
CA GLU A 92 6.65 -15.50 18.99
C GLU A 92 6.28 -15.67 17.51
N GLN A 93 5.04 -16.06 17.21
CA GLN A 93 4.55 -16.30 15.84
C GLN A 93 3.14 -15.68 15.67
N LEU A 94 2.59 -15.71 14.46
CA LEU A 94 1.33 -15.02 14.08
C LEU A 94 0.17 -15.18 15.08
N LEU A 95 -0.16 -16.39 15.52
CA LEU A 95 -1.32 -16.60 16.40
C LEU A 95 -1.11 -16.00 17.81
N ASP A 96 0.09 -16.15 18.36
CA ASP A 96 0.45 -15.54 19.64
C ASP A 96 0.55 -14.01 19.54
N TRP A 97 0.97 -13.50 18.38
CA TRP A 97 1.00 -12.08 18.08
C TRP A 97 -0.40 -11.45 18.12
N LEU A 98 -1.37 -12.11 17.48
CA LEU A 98 -2.76 -11.67 17.44
C LEU A 98 -3.37 -11.55 18.86
N GLU A 99 -3.23 -12.59 19.67
CA GLU A 99 -3.83 -12.66 20.99
C GLU A 99 -3.17 -11.69 21.99
N ASN A 100 -1.84 -11.60 21.98
CA ASN A 100 -1.11 -10.86 23.02
C ASN A 100 -0.97 -9.37 22.73
N TYR A 101 -1.04 -8.94 21.47
CA TYR A 101 -0.77 -7.56 21.09
C TYR A 101 -1.86 -6.96 20.19
N THR A 102 -2.27 -7.65 19.13
CA THR A 102 -3.20 -7.08 18.14
C THR A 102 -4.59 -6.83 18.72
N PHE A 103 -5.22 -7.85 19.30
CA PHE A 103 -6.57 -7.72 19.83
C PHE A 103 -6.66 -6.71 21.00
N PRO A 104 -5.73 -6.68 21.97
CA PRO A 104 -5.72 -5.66 23.01
C PRO A 104 -5.64 -4.22 22.49
N GLU A 105 -4.83 -3.98 21.44
CA GLU A 105 -4.69 -2.64 20.86
C GLU A 105 -5.94 -2.23 20.06
N GLU A 106 -6.45 -3.12 19.20
CA GLU A 106 -7.63 -2.85 18.38
C GLU A 106 -8.88 -2.55 19.20
N ARG A 107 -9.01 -3.12 20.41
CA ARG A 107 -10.10 -2.81 21.36
C ARG A 107 -10.25 -1.32 21.65
N ARG A 108 -9.14 -0.58 21.66
CA ARG A 108 -9.11 0.85 22.03
C ARG A 108 -9.80 1.73 21.00
N PHE A 109 -9.93 1.26 19.76
CA PHE A 109 -10.55 1.97 18.64
C PHE A 109 -12.07 2.06 18.73
N LYS A 110 -12.70 1.34 19.69
CA LYS A 110 -14.08 1.63 20.10
C LYS A 110 -14.26 3.08 20.56
N ASN A 111 -13.20 3.72 21.04
CA ASN A 111 -13.21 5.14 21.39
C ASN A 111 -12.84 6.01 20.16
N PRO A 112 -13.78 6.80 19.60
CA PRO A 112 -13.52 7.61 18.41
C PRO A 112 -12.47 8.71 18.61
N ILE A 113 -12.25 9.18 19.85
CA ILE A 113 -11.19 10.15 20.15
C ILE A 113 -9.81 9.50 20.00
N TYR A 114 -9.70 8.25 20.47
CA TYR A 114 -8.47 7.49 20.32
C TYR A 114 -8.24 7.13 18.85
N ALA A 115 -9.27 6.65 18.15
CA ALA A 115 -9.21 6.40 16.72
C ALA A 115 -8.74 7.65 15.96
N LEU A 116 -9.29 8.83 16.25
CA LEU A 116 -8.90 10.08 15.60
C LEU A 116 -7.44 10.45 15.85
N LYS A 117 -6.96 10.26 17.08
CA LYS A 117 -5.55 10.48 17.43
C LYS A 117 -4.65 9.59 16.57
N VAL A 118 -4.95 8.29 16.50
CA VAL A 118 -4.14 7.35 15.72
C VAL A 118 -4.29 7.62 14.22
N ALA A 119 -5.46 7.99 13.72
CA ALA A 119 -5.68 8.22 12.28
C ALA A 119 -4.82 9.39 11.79
N LYS A 120 -4.71 10.45 12.61
CA LYS A 120 -3.81 11.57 12.32
C LYS A 120 -2.35 11.13 12.26
N LEU A 121 -1.88 10.39 13.27
CA LEU A 121 -0.52 9.86 13.28
C LEU A 121 -0.26 8.94 12.08
N PHE A 122 -1.16 7.99 11.81
CA PHE A 122 -1.08 7.06 10.70
C PHE A 122 -0.92 7.77 9.36
N PHE A 123 -1.76 8.76 9.05
CA PHE A 123 -1.62 9.52 7.81
C PHE A 123 -0.39 10.43 7.77
N ASP A 124 0.06 10.94 8.92
CA ASP A 124 1.32 11.69 9.02
C ASP A 124 2.53 10.78 8.75
N GLU A 125 2.52 9.54 9.24
CA GLU A 125 3.54 8.52 8.99
C GLU A 125 3.53 8.02 7.54
N LEU A 126 2.36 7.81 6.93
CA LEU A 126 2.27 7.50 5.50
C LEU A 126 2.91 8.61 4.67
N ALA A 127 2.53 9.86 4.94
CA ALA A 127 3.04 11.00 4.18
C ALA A 127 4.53 11.24 4.41
N SER A 128 5.05 11.07 5.63
CA SER A 128 6.49 11.17 5.92
C SER A 128 7.31 10.05 5.31
N ASN A 129 6.68 8.92 4.96
CA ASN A 129 7.31 7.78 4.29
C ASN A 129 7.03 7.73 2.78
N GLY A 130 6.39 8.76 2.21
CA GLY A 130 6.16 8.89 0.77
C GLY A 130 4.99 8.06 0.24
N THR A 131 4.21 7.43 1.11
CA THR A 131 3.01 6.66 0.74
C THR A 131 1.82 7.61 0.56
N THR A 132 1.27 7.66 -0.64
CA THR A 132 0.14 8.54 -1.00
C THR A 132 -1.19 7.79 -1.12
N THR A 133 -1.12 6.48 -1.34
CA THR A 133 -2.28 5.58 -1.44
C THR A 133 -2.03 4.31 -0.65
N ALA A 134 -3.03 3.83 0.07
CA ALA A 134 -2.96 2.56 0.77
C ALA A 134 -4.28 1.78 0.73
N LEU A 135 -4.17 0.45 0.79
CA LEU A 135 -5.26 -0.47 1.08
C LEU A 135 -5.15 -0.93 2.56
N VAL A 136 -6.11 -0.48 3.37
CA VAL A 136 -5.97 -0.40 4.82
C VAL A 136 -6.98 -1.28 5.55
N PHE A 137 -6.48 -2.14 6.43
CA PHE A 137 -7.28 -2.81 7.45
C PHE A 137 -7.74 -1.80 8.51
N GLY A 138 -9.07 -1.67 8.66
CA GLY A 138 -9.70 -0.92 9.75
C GLY A 138 -9.79 -1.74 11.04
N THR A 139 -10.86 -1.52 11.81
CA THR A 139 -11.21 -2.41 12.95
C THR A 139 -12.62 -2.97 12.79
N VAL A 140 -13.03 -3.83 13.71
CA VAL A 140 -14.45 -4.25 13.80
C VAL A 140 -15.39 -3.09 14.12
N HIS A 141 -14.89 -2.01 14.71
CA HIS A 141 -15.70 -0.88 15.17
C HIS A 141 -16.01 0.08 14.00
N LYS A 142 -17.28 0.17 13.61
CA LYS A 142 -17.74 1.02 12.51
C LYS A 142 -17.31 2.48 12.70
N GLU A 143 -17.42 3.01 13.90
CA GLU A 143 -17.09 4.40 14.24
C GLU A 143 -15.61 4.72 13.99
N SER A 144 -14.73 3.74 14.19
CA SER A 144 -13.30 3.90 13.90
C SER A 144 -13.03 4.04 12.40
N VAL A 145 -13.76 3.29 11.57
CA VAL A 145 -13.63 3.34 10.11
C VAL A 145 -14.23 4.64 9.57
N ASP A 146 -15.33 5.10 10.16
CA ASP A 146 -15.90 6.43 9.91
C ASP A 146 -14.88 7.55 10.19
N VAL A 147 -14.15 7.46 11.30
CA VAL A 147 -13.09 8.42 11.65
C VAL A 147 -11.93 8.37 10.66
N PHE A 148 -11.51 7.17 10.26
CA PHE A 148 -10.45 6.99 9.25
C PHE A 148 -10.82 7.69 7.94
N PHE A 149 -12.01 7.42 7.39
CA PHE A 149 -12.44 8.03 6.14
C PHE A 149 -12.64 9.54 6.25
N GLY A 150 -13.15 10.03 7.39
CA GLY A 150 -13.28 11.48 7.61
C GLY A 150 -11.93 12.21 7.59
N GLU A 151 -10.88 11.64 8.19
CA GLU A 151 -9.54 12.22 8.12
C GLU A 151 -8.89 12.06 6.74
N ALA A 152 -9.15 10.95 6.04
CA ALA A 152 -8.68 10.75 4.66
C ALA A 152 -9.30 11.76 3.68
N GLU A 153 -10.62 11.98 3.77
CA GLU A 153 -11.36 12.98 2.98
C GLU A 153 -10.80 14.39 3.22
N ARG A 154 -10.58 14.77 4.50
CA ARG A 154 -10.03 16.08 4.86
C ARG A 154 -8.66 16.34 4.25
N ARG A 155 -7.88 15.29 4.01
CA ARG A 155 -6.55 15.33 3.39
C ARG A 155 -6.60 15.07 1.88
N ASN A 156 -7.79 14.90 1.30
CA ASN A 156 -8.02 14.54 -0.09
C ASN A 156 -7.19 13.33 -0.56
N LEU A 157 -7.05 12.31 0.29
CA LEU A 157 -6.25 11.12 0.00
C LEU A 157 -7.04 10.12 -0.85
N ARG A 158 -6.34 9.35 -1.69
CA ARG A 158 -6.87 8.13 -2.30
C ARG A 158 -6.60 6.96 -1.36
N MET A 159 -7.62 6.51 -0.66
CA MET A 159 -7.51 5.44 0.33
C MET A 159 -8.59 4.40 0.10
N ILE A 160 -8.21 3.13 0.17
CA ILE A 160 -9.13 2.01 0.22
C ILE A 160 -9.12 1.48 1.65
N ALA A 161 -10.26 1.39 2.31
CA ALA A 161 -10.35 0.81 3.64
C ALA A 161 -11.67 0.09 3.86
N GLY A 162 -11.70 -0.75 4.88
CA GLY A 162 -12.86 -1.55 5.23
C GLY A 162 -13.02 -1.72 6.72
N LYS A 163 -14.27 -1.95 7.14
CA LYS A 163 -14.53 -2.50 8.47
C LYS A 163 -14.10 -3.97 8.45
N VAL A 164 -13.32 -4.35 9.46
CA VAL A 164 -12.92 -5.75 9.60
C VAL A 164 -14.12 -6.57 10.10
N LEU A 165 -14.36 -7.72 9.48
CA LEU A 165 -15.39 -8.69 9.87
C LEU A 165 -14.72 -9.87 10.58
N MET A 166 -15.20 -10.18 11.80
CA MET A 166 -14.78 -11.34 12.59
C MET A 166 -15.86 -11.70 13.61
N ASP A 167 -16.42 -12.90 13.54
CA ASP A 167 -17.51 -13.34 14.42
C ASP A 167 -17.18 -14.60 15.24
N ARG A 168 -15.95 -15.13 15.11
CA ARG A 168 -15.46 -16.24 15.93
C ARG A 168 -13.96 -16.14 16.19
N ASN A 169 -13.46 -16.96 17.11
CA ASN A 169 -12.02 -17.17 17.37
C ASN A 169 -11.24 -15.87 17.62
N ALA A 170 -11.92 -14.88 18.20
CA ALA A 170 -11.36 -13.63 18.69
C ALA A 170 -12.10 -13.26 20.00
N PRO A 171 -11.55 -12.38 20.84
CA PRO A 171 -12.22 -11.98 22.07
C PRO A 171 -13.59 -11.32 21.83
N ASP A 172 -14.57 -11.57 22.71
CA ASP A 172 -15.96 -11.08 22.58
C ASP A 172 -16.09 -9.57 22.33
N TYR A 173 -15.13 -8.78 22.80
CA TYR A 173 -15.13 -7.31 22.63
C TYR A 173 -14.67 -6.86 21.24
N LEU A 174 -14.19 -7.79 20.40
CA LEU A 174 -13.67 -7.58 19.05
C LEU A 174 -14.46 -8.36 18.00
N THR A 175 -15.45 -9.16 18.40
CA THR A 175 -16.30 -9.89 17.48
C THR A 175 -17.57 -9.13 17.13
N ASP A 176 -18.04 -9.28 15.90
CA ASP A 176 -19.38 -8.93 15.46
C ASP A 176 -20.21 -10.19 15.18
N THR A 177 -21.30 -10.05 14.43
CA THR A 177 -22.13 -11.16 13.95
C THR A 177 -22.29 -11.04 12.43
N PRO A 178 -22.67 -12.10 11.70
CA PRO A 178 -22.94 -11.99 10.27
C PRO A 178 -23.90 -10.85 9.92
N GLU A 179 -24.99 -10.69 10.70
CA GLU A 179 -25.99 -9.65 10.46
C GLU A 179 -25.49 -8.23 10.80
N SER A 180 -24.85 -8.05 11.97
CA SER A 180 -24.34 -6.73 12.37
C SER A 180 -23.14 -6.29 11.53
N GLY A 181 -22.27 -7.24 11.15
CA GLY A 181 -21.16 -7.04 10.23
C GLY A 181 -21.63 -6.64 8.84
N TYR A 182 -22.63 -7.34 8.29
CA TYR A 182 -23.26 -6.98 7.02
C TYR A 182 -23.84 -5.56 7.05
N GLN A 183 -24.69 -5.27 8.05
CA GLN A 183 -25.37 -3.98 8.14
C GLN A 183 -24.39 -2.81 8.31
N ALA A 184 -23.40 -2.95 9.19
CA ALA A 184 -22.40 -1.91 9.42
C ALA A 184 -21.51 -1.68 8.18
N SER A 185 -21.14 -2.74 7.47
CA SER A 185 -20.34 -2.63 6.24
C SER A 185 -21.14 -1.95 5.13
N LYS A 186 -22.40 -2.36 4.95
CA LYS A 186 -23.33 -1.72 4.00
C LYS A 186 -23.45 -0.22 4.23
N GLU A 187 -23.68 0.19 5.48
CA GLU A 187 -23.80 1.61 5.84
C GLU A 187 -22.50 2.40 5.57
N LEU A 188 -21.33 1.78 5.73
CA LEU A 188 -20.05 2.41 5.40
C LEU A 188 -19.80 2.47 3.88
N ILE A 189 -20.17 1.43 3.13
CA ILE A 189 -20.11 1.42 1.66
C ILE A 189 -20.93 2.59 1.11
N GLU A 190 -22.20 2.68 1.51
CA GLU A 190 -23.13 3.72 1.04
C GLU A 190 -22.68 5.14 1.41
N LYS A 191 -21.90 5.30 2.47
CA LYS A 191 -21.42 6.59 2.95
C LYS A 191 -20.09 7.03 2.33
N TRP A 192 -19.17 6.10 2.08
CA TRP A 192 -17.77 6.41 1.77
C TRP A 192 -17.26 5.87 0.45
N HIS A 193 -17.84 4.80 -0.10
CA HIS A 193 -17.39 4.27 -1.38
C HIS A 193 -17.63 5.30 -2.49
N ASN A 194 -16.63 5.54 -3.34
CA ASN A 194 -16.65 6.56 -4.40
C ASN A 194 -16.94 7.99 -3.91
N ARG A 195 -16.65 8.29 -2.63
CA ARG A 195 -16.75 9.65 -2.09
C ARG A 195 -15.42 10.38 -2.28
N GLY A 196 -15.37 11.28 -3.25
CA GLY A 196 -14.12 11.90 -3.67
C GLY A 196 -13.14 10.85 -4.18
N ARG A 197 -11.98 10.73 -3.54
CA ARG A 197 -10.94 9.74 -3.88
C ARG A 197 -11.00 8.47 -3.02
N LEU A 198 -11.99 8.36 -2.12
CA LEU A 198 -12.11 7.25 -1.18
C LEU A 198 -12.82 6.05 -1.79
N LEU A 199 -12.38 4.86 -1.40
CA LEU A 199 -12.87 3.57 -1.85
C LEU A 199 -13.06 2.65 -0.64
N TYR A 200 -13.98 1.71 -0.77
CA TYR A 200 -14.34 0.76 0.29
C TYR A 200 -13.90 -0.65 -0.07
N ALA A 201 -13.39 -1.40 0.92
CA ALA A 201 -13.13 -2.83 0.85
C ALA A 201 -14.02 -3.58 1.84
N VAL A 202 -14.65 -4.68 1.41
CA VAL A 202 -15.25 -5.65 2.32
C VAL A 202 -14.12 -6.52 2.86
N THR A 203 -13.95 -6.52 4.18
CA THR A 203 -12.70 -6.99 4.80
C THR A 203 -12.96 -8.08 5.84
N PRO A 204 -13.28 -9.33 5.45
CA PRO A 204 -13.14 -10.45 6.38
C PRO A 204 -11.67 -10.54 6.82
N ARG A 205 -11.42 -10.64 8.13
CA ARG A 205 -10.04 -10.56 8.62
C ARG A 205 -9.19 -11.65 7.96
N PHE A 206 -9.64 -12.88 8.12
CA PHE A 206 -9.12 -14.12 7.57
C PHE A 206 -10.11 -15.25 7.91
N ALA A 207 -10.09 -16.36 7.17
CA ALA A 207 -11.09 -17.42 7.32
C ALA A 207 -11.24 -18.00 8.75
N PRO A 208 -10.18 -18.15 9.56
CA PRO A 208 -10.31 -18.64 10.93
C PRO A 208 -11.26 -17.83 11.81
N THR A 209 -11.34 -16.50 11.61
CA THR A 209 -12.20 -15.64 12.43
C THR A 209 -13.58 -15.36 11.85
N SER A 210 -13.92 -15.96 10.71
CA SER A 210 -15.22 -15.79 10.07
C SER A 210 -15.93 -17.13 9.92
N THR A 211 -17.14 -17.24 10.43
CA THR A 211 -18.02 -18.39 10.19
C THR A 211 -18.41 -18.51 8.72
N PRO A 212 -18.85 -19.71 8.26
CA PRO A 212 -19.53 -19.87 6.98
C PRO A 212 -20.61 -18.81 6.71
N GLU A 213 -21.43 -18.51 7.71
CA GLU A 213 -22.50 -17.52 7.62
C GLU A 213 -21.94 -16.11 7.39
N GLN A 214 -20.87 -15.72 8.09
CA GLN A 214 -20.22 -14.44 7.87
C GLN A 214 -19.58 -14.35 6.49
N LEU A 215 -18.88 -15.39 6.02
CA LEU A 215 -18.30 -15.42 4.67
C LEU A 215 -19.38 -15.34 3.59
N ALA A 216 -20.54 -15.99 3.78
CA ALA A 216 -21.68 -15.84 2.89
C ALA A 216 -22.21 -14.39 2.86
N THR A 217 -22.24 -13.69 3.99
CA THR A 217 -22.61 -12.26 4.00
C THR A 217 -21.58 -11.36 3.30
N VAL A 218 -20.29 -11.71 3.33
CA VAL A 218 -19.25 -11.03 2.54
C VAL A 218 -19.51 -11.22 1.06
N GLY A 219 -19.72 -12.46 0.60
CA GLY A 219 -20.06 -12.75 -0.80
C GLY A 219 -21.30 -11.97 -1.26
N LYS A 220 -22.33 -11.91 -0.41
CA LYS A 220 -23.53 -11.11 -0.67
C LYS A 220 -23.25 -9.61 -0.80
N LEU A 221 -22.39 -9.02 0.03
CA LEU A 221 -22.00 -7.62 -0.11
C LEU A 221 -21.27 -7.36 -1.43
N LEU A 222 -20.39 -8.27 -1.86
CA LEU A 222 -19.66 -8.15 -3.12
C LEU A 222 -20.59 -8.29 -4.33
N GLU A 223 -21.64 -9.12 -4.23
CA GLU A 223 -22.69 -9.22 -5.26
C GLU A 223 -23.55 -7.94 -5.34
N GLU A 224 -23.95 -7.39 -4.18
CA GLU A 224 -24.77 -6.16 -4.12
C GLU A 224 -23.99 -4.90 -4.55
N TYR A 225 -22.68 -4.88 -4.31
CA TYR A 225 -21.79 -3.74 -4.60
C TYR A 225 -20.56 -4.20 -5.41
N PRO A 226 -20.71 -4.52 -6.72
CA PRO A 226 -19.67 -5.18 -7.52
C PRO A 226 -18.42 -4.33 -7.81
N ASP A 227 -18.43 -3.04 -7.49
CA ASP A 227 -17.30 -2.11 -7.66
C ASP A 227 -16.43 -1.92 -6.41
N VAL A 228 -16.85 -2.44 -5.25
CA VAL A 228 -16.06 -2.43 -4.01
C VAL A 228 -14.88 -3.41 -4.10
N TYR A 229 -13.93 -3.25 -3.19
CA TYR A 229 -12.80 -4.16 -3.05
C TYR A 229 -13.14 -5.30 -2.10
N MET A 230 -12.39 -6.41 -2.21
CA MET A 230 -12.31 -7.44 -1.18
C MET A 230 -10.88 -7.46 -0.66
N HIS A 231 -10.69 -7.46 0.67
CA HIS A 231 -9.36 -7.49 1.26
C HIS A 231 -9.28 -8.47 2.43
N THR A 232 -8.35 -9.43 2.37
CA THR A 232 -8.18 -10.44 3.44
C THR A 232 -6.76 -11.01 3.46
N HIS A 233 -6.43 -11.84 4.45
CA HIS A 233 -5.16 -12.58 4.50
C HIS A 233 -5.30 -13.96 3.85
N LEU A 234 -4.21 -14.47 3.28
CA LEU A 234 -4.18 -15.77 2.63
C LEU A 234 -2.81 -16.44 2.76
N SER A 235 -2.80 -17.67 3.28
CA SER A 235 -1.65 -18.58 3.26
C SER A 235 -0.35 -17.93 3.76
N GLU A 236 -0.42 -17.24 4.89
CA GLU A 236 0.74 -16.58 5.51
C GLU A 236 1.57 -17.60 6.29
N ASN A 237 0.93 -18.37 7.17
CA ASN A 237 1.63 -19.30 8.07
C ASN A 237 1.15 -20.75 7.89
N LYS A 238 2.04 -21.72 8.08
CA LYS A 238 1.67 -23.15 7.97
C LYS A 238 0.66 -23.60 9.02
N LYS A 239 0.79 -23.13 10.27
CA LYS A 239 -0.18 -23.44 11.33
C LYS A 239 -1.53 -22.77 11.09
N GLU A 240 -1.51 -21.58 10.49
CA GLU A 240 -2.73 -20.91 10.04
C GLU A 240 -3.43 -21.74 8.96
N ILE A 241 -2.69 -22.23 7.96
CA ILE A 241 -3.25 -23.10 6.90
C ILE A 241 -3.84 -24.38 7.51
N GLU A 242 -3.11 -25.07 8.40
CA GLU A 242 -3.62 -26.25 9.11
C GLU A 242 -4.94 -25.94 9.84
N TRP A 243 -4.99 -24.81 10.55
CA TRP A 243 -6.20 -24.39 11.27
C TRP A 243 -7.38 -24.07 10.33
N VAL A 244 -7.12 -23.47 9.17
CA VAL A 244 -8.15 -23.25 8.14
C VAL A 244 -8.72 -24.59 7.67
N MET A 245 -7.85 -25.56 7.36
CA MET A 245 -8.30 -26.88 6.89
C MET A 245 -9.10 -27.64 7.97
N ASP A 246 -8.77 -27.45 9.26
CA ASP A 246 -9.55 -28.02 10.36
C ASP A 246 -10.94 -27.36 10.50
N LEU A 247 -11.04 -26.04 10.23
CA LEU A 247 -12.28 -25.27 10.35
C LEU A 247 -13.21 -25.39 9.13
N PHE A 248 -12.66 -25.73 7.96
CA PHE A 248 -13.37 -25.90 6.69
C PHE A 248 -12.97 -27.21 6.00
N PRO A 249 -13.23 -28.38 6.63
CA PRO A 249 -12.78 -29.68 6.13
C PRO A 249 -13.42 -30.09 4.79
N GLU A 250 -14.47 -29.40 4.37
CA GLU A 250 -15.14 -29.59 3.08
C GLU A 250 -14.50 -28.82 1.92
N ARG A 251 -13.46 -28.01 2.16
CA ARG A 251 -12.74 -27.22 1.15
C ARG A 251 -11.40 -27.85 0.81
N ASP A 252 -10.95 -27.64 -0.43
CA ASP A 252 -9.73 -28.28 -0.96
C ASP A 252 -8.44 -27.52 -0.58
N SER A 253 -8.55 -26.21 -0.34
CA SER A 253 -7.44 -25.36 0.09
C SER A 253 -7.93 -24.11 0.81
N TYR A 254 -7.00 -23.30 1.33
CA TYR A 254 -7.34 -22.02 1.94
C TYR A 254 -8.00 -21.07 0.93
N LEU A 255 -7.44 -20.95 -0.28
CA LEU A 255 -8.07 -20.11 -1.32
C LEU A 255 -9.48 -20.61 -1.69
N ASP A 256 -9.70 -21.93 -1.74
CA ASP A 256 -11.01 -22.52 -2.05
C ASP A 256 -12.09 -22.14 -1.03
N VAL A 257 -11.73 -21.87 0.23
CA VAL A 257 -12.67 -21.30 1.20
C VAL A 257 -13.24 -19.99 0.68
N TYR A 258 -12.39 -19.07 0.23
CA TYR A 258 -12.83 -17.77 -0.27
C TYR A 258 -13.53 -17.87 -1.64
N ASP A 259 -13.05 -18.75 -2.52
CA ASP A 259 -13.65 -18.96 -3.85
C ASP A 259 -15.07 -19.51 -3.75
N HIS A 260 -15.30 -20.45 -2.83
CA HIS A 260 -16.61 -21.01 -2.56
C HIS A 260 -17.66 -19.94 -2.21
N TYR A 261 -17.28 -18.91 -1.46
CA TYR A 261 -18.17 -17.83 -1.05
C TYR A 261 -18.16 -16.63 -2.03
N GLY A 262 -17.49 -16.75 -3.19
CA GLY A 262 -17.50 -15.72 -4.23
C GLY A 262 -16.63 -14.49 -3.91
N LEU A 263 -15.57 -14.66 -3.11
CA LEU A 263 -14.70 -13.55 -2.68
C LEU A 263 -13.58 -13.24 -3.68
N LEU A 264 -13.44 -14.00 -4.76
CA LEU A 264 -12.40 -13.82 -5.77
C LEU A 264 -12.92 -13.04 -6.98
N HIS A 265 -12.36 -11.85 -7.19
CA HIS A 265 -12.59 -11.02 -8.37
C HIS A 265 -11.38 -10.11 -8.61
N LYS A 266 -11.45 -9.29 -9.66
CA LYS A 266 -10.36 -8.39 -10.04
C LYS A 266 -9.96 -7.39 -8.95
N ARG A 267 -10.89 -7.01 -8.05
CA ARG A 267 -10.63 -6.09 -6.92
C ARG A 267 -10.44 -6.82 -5.59
N SER A 268 -10.15 -8.11 -5.64
CA SER A 268 -9.74 -8.91 -4.49
C SER A 268 -8.24 -8.82 -4.30
N VAL A 269 -7.82 -8.41 -3.11
CA VAL A 269 -6.41 -8.37 -2.70
C VAL A 269 -6.22 -9.29 -1.51
N PHE A 270 -5.29 -10.23 -1.65
CA PHE A 270 -4.94 -11.18 -0.61
C PHE A 270 -3.55 -10.86 -0.07
N ALA A 271 -3.44 -10.64 1.24
CA ALA A 271 -2.15 -10.39 1.88
C ALA A 271 -1.33 -11.68 2.01
N HIS A 272 0.00 -11.53 1.86
CA HIS A 272 1.02 -12.57 2.02
C HIS A 272 1.14 -13.56 0.88
N GLY A 273 0.26 -14.55 0.75
CA GLY A 273 0.33 -15.57 -0.30
C GLY A 273 1.64 -16.37 -0.34
N ILE A 274 2.24 -16.66 0.82
CA ILE A 274 3.58 -17.27 0.91
C ILE A 274 3.55 -18.74 0.49
N HIS A 275 2.55 -19.48 0.97
CA HIS A 275 2.49 -20.94 0.84
C HIS A 275 1.45 -21.40 -0.19
N LEU A 276 1.32 -20.68 -1.31
CA LEU A 276 0.37 -21.01 -2.37
C LEU A 276 0.84 -22.21 -3.23
N SER A 277 -0.09 -23.10 -3.56
CA SER A 277 0.07 -24.13 -4.59
C SER A 277 -0.02 -23.55 -6.01
N ASP A 278 0.34 -24.32 -7.05
CA ASP A 278 0.24 -23.84 -8.44
C ASP A 278 -1.22 -23.69 -8.87
N CYS A 279 -2.11 -24.56 -8.40
CA CYS A 279 -3.54 -24.45 -8.66
C CYS A 279 -4.13 -23.17 -8.06
N GLU A 280 -3.71 -22.78 -6.87
CA GLU A 280 -4.15 -21.54 -6.24
C GLU A 280 -3.61 -20.30 -6.98
N CYS A 281 -2.36 -20.33 -7.44
CA CYS A 281 -1.81 -19.26 -8.29
C CYS A 281 -2.58 -19.14 -9.61
N GLN A 282 -2.88 -20.26 -10.27
CA GLN A 282 -3.69 -20.25 -11.49
C GLN A 282 -5.08 -19.68 -11.22
N ARG A 283 -5.73 -20.08 -10.12
CA ARG A 283 -7.07 -19.58 -9.79
C ARG A 283 -7.09 -18.08 -9.51
N LEU A 284 -6.10 -17.56 -8.78
CA LEU A 284 -5.93 -16.12 -8.56
C LEU A 284 -5.77 -15.36 -9.89
N ALA A 285 -5.02 -15.92 -10.84
CA ALA A 285 -4.86 -15.32 -12.17
C ALA A 285 -6.17 -15.34 -12.97
N ASP A 286 -6.90 -16.46 -12.97
CA ASP A 286 -8.18 -16.62 -13.68
C ASP A 286 -9.24 -15.63 -13.18
N THR A 287 -9.23 -15.31 -11.89
CA THR A 287 -10.15 -14.34 -11.26
C THR A 287 -9.60 -12.92 -11.23
N GLU A 288 -8.41 -12.70 -11.81
CA GLU A 288 -7.71 -11.43 -11.83
C GLU A 288 -7.40 -10.84 -10.44
N SER A 289 -7.40 -11.69 -9.41
CA SER A 289 -7.13 -11.30 -8.04
C SER A 289 -5.63 -11.01 -7.83
N ALA A 290 -5.35 -10.13 -6.87
CA ALA A 290 -4.00 -9.67 -6.60
C ALA A 290 -3.46 -10.16 -5.25
N ILE A 291 -2.13 -10.12 -5.11
CA ILE A 291 -1.42 -10.45 -3.88
C ILE A 291 -0.64 -9.24 -3.38
N ALA A 292 -0.75 -8.95 -2.08
CA ALA A 292 0.11 -7.99 -1.40
C ALA A 292 1.33 -8.72 -0.81
N PHE A 293 2.51 -8.41 -1.33
CA PHE A 293 3.78 -8.94 -0.85
C PHE A 293 4.28 -8.12 0.34
N CYS A 294 4.24 -8.70 1.53
CA CYS A 294 4.57 -8.06 2.81
C CYS A 294 5.93 -8.54 3.39
N PRO A 295 7.08 -8.18 2.80
CA PRO A 295 8.36 -8.79 3.14
C PRO A 295 8.81 -8.54 4.59
N THR A 296 8.52 -7.37 5.15
CA THR A 296 8.88 -6.96 6.51
C THR A 296 8.22 -7.86 7.55
N SER A 297 6.90 -8.06 7.47
CA SER A 297 6.18 -8.93 8.40
C SER A 297 6.47 -10.40 8.17
N ASN A 298 6.62 -10.83 6.91
CA ASN A 298 6.98 -12.21 6.56
C ASN A 298 8.28 -12.65 7.25
N LEU A 299 9.29 -11.77 7.29
CA LEU A 299 10.55 -12.01 8.00
C LEU A 299 10.37 -11.90 9.51
N PHE A 300 9.66 -10.86 9.99
CA PHE A 300 9.52 -10.58 11.41
C PHE A 300 8.78 -11.70 12.18
N LEU A 301 7.70 -12.22 11.61
CA LEU A 301 6.91 -13.32 12.18
C LEU A 301 7.47 -14.71 11.85
N GLY A 302 8.51 -14.80 11.02
CA GLY A 302 9.06 -16.07 10.55
C GLY A 302 8.09 -16.87 9.67
N SER A 303 7.16 -16.20 8.99
CA SER A 303 6.11 -16.81 8.17
C SER A 303 6.68 -17.51 6.93
N GLY A 304 7.72 -16.93 6.30
CA GLY A 304 8.46 -17.59 5.22
C GLY A 304 8.95 -16.63 4.13
N LEU A 305 9.30 -17.20 2.97
CA LEU A 305 9.85 -16.49 1.83
C LEU A 305 8.82 -16.49 0.68
N PHE A 306 8.37 -15.31 0.29
CA PHE A 306 7.40 -15.13 -0.80
C PHE A 306 8.01 -15.46 -2.16
N LYS A 307 7.27 -16.19 -3.00
CA LYS A 307 7.74 -16.71 -4.29
C LYS A 307 7.30 -15.84 -5.47
N LEU A 308 7.81 -14.60 -5.55
CA LEU A 308 7.43 -13.65 -6.59
C LEU A 308 7.48 -14.22 -8.03
N PRO A 309 8.56 -14.89 -8.49
CA PRO A 309 8.64 -15.37 -9.87
C PRO A 309 7.52 -16.35 -10.22
N LYS A 310 7.17 -17.24 -9.28
CA LYS A 310 6.08 -18.20 -9.44
C LYS A 310 4.74 -17.51 -9.69
N LEU A 311 4.40 -16.50 -8.90
CA LEU A 311 3.14 -15.78 -9.05
C LEU A 311 3.09 -15.03 -10.38
N GLU A 312 4.19 -14.37 -10.74
CA GLU A 312 4.30 -13.66 -12.01
C GLU A 312 4.24 -14.61 -13.22
N ASP A 313 4.78 -15.82 -13.12
CA ASP A 313 4.70 -16.83 -14.20
C ASP A 313 3.25 -17.28 -14.45
N HIS A 314 2.39 -17.21 -13.44
CA HIS A 314 0.95 -17.43 -13.58
C HIS A 314 0.18 -16.17 -14.00
N GLY A 315 0.82 -15.00 -14.07
CA GLY A 315 0.16 -13.73 -14.37
C GLY A 315 -0.58 -13.08 -13.20
N VAL A 316 -0.30 -13.50 -11.96
CA VAL A 316 -0.90 -12.89 -10.76
C VAL A 316 -0.32 -11.49 -10.53
N ARG A 317 -1.18 -10.49 -10.34
CA ARG A 317 -0.77 -9.12 -10.04
C ARG A 317 -0.24 -9.03 -8.60
N VAL A 318 0.89 -8.36 -8.43
CA VAL A 318 1.54 -8.21 -7.12
C VAL A 318 1.83 -6.73 -6.83
N GLY A 319 1.46 -6.28 -5.63
CA GLY A 319 1.90 -5.00 -5.05
C GLY A 319 2.71 -5.23 -3.78
N MET A 320 3.40 -4.20 -3.30
CA MET A 320 4.09 -4.26 -2.00
C MET A 320 3.15 -3.84 -0.86
N GLY A 321 3.24 -4.52 0.28
CA GLY A 321 2.55 -4.18 1.52
C GLY A 321 3.55 -3.98 2.66
N THR A 322 3.33 -2.99 3.52
CA THR A 322 4.18 -2.83 4.72
C THR A 322 3.76 -3.76 5.85
N ASP A 323 2.47 -4.08 5.90
CA ASP A 323 1.81 -4.84 6.96
C ASP A 323 2.12 -4.28 8.35
N VAL A 324 2.12 -2.95 8.50
CA VAL A 324 2.43 -2.29 9.77
C VAL A 324 1.58 -2.85 10.90
N GLY A 325 2.27 -3.16 12.00
CA GLY A 325 1.79 -3.99 13.08
C GLY A 325 2.84 -5.06 13.30
N ALA A 326 2.74 -6.15 12.54
CA ALA A 326 3.80 -7.15 12.41
C ALA A 326 5.00 -6.62 11.61
N GLY A 327 4.73 -5.91 10.52
CA GLY A 327 5.72 -5.11 9.81
C GLY A 327 6.18 -3.94 10.66
N THR A 328 7.49 -3.71 10.68
CA THR A 328 8.13 -2.79 11.64
C THR A 328 8.37 -1.37 11.09
N SER A 329 7.90 -1.07 9.87
CA SER A 329 8.14 0.21 9.22
C SER A 329 7.01 0.60 8.28
N PHE A 330 6.69 1.89 8.24
CA PHE A 330 5.83 2.51 7.24
C PHE A 330 6.56 2.76 5.90
N SER A 331 7.88 2.59 5.87
CA SER A 331 8.70 2.94 4.70
C SER A 331 8.63 1.88 3.61
N ILE A 332 8.13 2.27 2.44
CA ILE A 332 8.18 1.43 1.24
C ILE A 332 9.63 1.23 0.75
N LEU A 333 10.55 2.17 1.02
CA LEU A 333 11.99 1.96 0.75
C LEU A 333 12.54 0.77 1.55
N GLN A 334 12.25 0.73 2.85
CA GLN A 334 12.66 -0.40 3.70
C GLN A 334 11.94 -1.69 3.29
N THR A 335 10.67 -1.61 2.90
CA THR A 335 9.92 -2.75 2.36
C THR A 335 10.58 -3.32 1.09
N MET A 336 11.03 -2.46 0.17
CA MET A 336 11.81 -2.88 -1.01
C MET A 336 13.15 -3.54 -0.62
N SER A 337 13.83 -3.04 0.42
CA SER A 337 15.06 -3.64 0.96
C SER A 337 14.83 -5.07 1.45
N GLU A 338 13.76 -5.30 2.22
CA GLU A 338 13.42 -6.62 2.73
C GLU A 338 12.95 -7.56 1.61
N ALA A 339 12.18 -7.06 0.63
CA ALA A 339 11.80 -7.81 -0.56
C ALA A 339 13.03 -8.34 -1.32
N TYR A 340 14.04 -7.48 -1.52
CA TYR A 340 15.29 -7.88 -2.16
C TYR A 340 15.99 -9.01 -1.40
N LYS A 341 16.06 -8.94 -0.06
CA LYS A 341 16.69 -9.97 0.77
C LYS A 341 15.93 -11.30 0.72
N ILE A 342 14.59 -11.28 0.76
CA ILE A 342 13.76 -12.48 0.58
C ILE A 342 14.08 -13.17 -0.76
N MET A 343 14.21 -12.38 -1.84
CA MET A 343 14.55 -12.92 -3.15
C MET A 343 15.96 -13.50 -3.19
N GLN A 344 16.94 -12.81 -2.59
CA GLN A 344 18.32 -13.30 -2.53
C GLN A 344 18.47 -14.60 -1.72
N LEU A 345 17.71 -14.77 -0.62
CA LEU A 345 17.68 -16.03 0.13
C LEU A 345 17.19 -17.21 -0.72
N GLN A 346 16.41 -16.93 -1.76
CA GLN A 346 15.90 -17.91 -2.73
C GLN A 346 16.79 -18.04 -3.98
N GLN A 347 17.96 -17.38 -4.01
CA GLN A 347 18.84 -17.29 -5.18
C GLN A 347 18.22 -16.59 -6.39
N GLU A 348 17.18 -15.79 -6.15
CA GLU A 348 16.50 -14.98 -7.17
C GLU A 348 16.94 -13.50 -7.09
N LYS A 349 16.81 -12.78 -8.20
CA LYS A 349 17.18 -11.37 -8.29
C LYS A 349 15.95 -10.49 -8.42
N LEU A 350 15.82 -9.52 -7.52
CA LEU A 350 14.84 -8.43 -7.67
C LEU A 350 15.55 -7.18 -8.17
N HIS A 351 15.30 -6.83 -9.43
CA HIS A 351 15.93 -5.65 -10.04
C HIS A 351 15.39 -4.35 -9.42
N PRO A 352 16.22 -3.31 -9.20
CA PRO A 352 15.77 -2.06 -8.59
C PRO A 352 14.54 -1.41 -9.26
N LEU A 353 14.52 -1.39 -10.59
CA LEU A 353 13.38 -0.87 -11.36
C LEU A 353 12.10 -1.72 -11.18
N LYS A 354 12.26 -3.04 -10.98
CA LYS A 354 11.13 -3.92 -10.67
C LYS A 354 10.61 -3.67 -9.26
N SER A 355 11.49 -3.43 -8.29
CA SER A 355 11.08 -3.01 -6.93
C SER A 355 10.27 -1.72 -6.98
N LEU A 356 10.75 -0.70 -7.71
CA LEU A 356 10.03 0.56 -7.87
C LEU A 356 8.68 0.36 -8.56
N PHE A 357 8.61 -0.48 -9.60
CA PHE A 357 7.35 -0.85 -10.24
C PHE A 357 6.37 -1.43 -9.22
N LEU A 358 6.75 -2.47 -8.46
CA LEU A 358 5.86 -3.10 -7.46
C LEU A 358 5.40 -2.12 -6.36
N ALA A 359 6.24 -1.14 -6.01
CA ALA A 359 5.95 -0.08 -5.05
C ALA A 359 5.11 1.09 -5.61
N THR A 360 4.92 1.17 -6.93
CA THR A 360 4.20 2.24 -7.63
C THR A 360 3.19 1.66 -8.62
N LEU A 361 3.49 1.61 -9.91
CA LEU A 361 2.55 1.19 -10.96
C LEU A 361 2.04 -0.25 -10.78
N GLY A 362 2.86 -1.17 -10.29
CA GLY A 362 2.48 -2.54 -9.94
C GLY A 362 1.48 -2.57 -8.80
N GLY A 363 1.68 -1.77 -7.75
CA GLY A 363 0.69 -1.55 -6.69
C GLY A 363 -0.62 -0.96 -7.23
N ALA A 364 -0.54 0.04 -8.12
CA ALA A 364 -1.73 0.61 -8.76
C ALA A 364 -2.50 -0.44 -9.59
N ARG A 365 -1.79 -1.27 -10.36
CA ARG A 365 -2.37 -2.38 -11.13
C ARG A 365 -3.00 -3.45 -10.24
N ALA A 366 -2.34 -3.82 -9.15
CA ALA A 366 -2.89 -4.74 -8.15
C ALA A 366 -4.19 -4.22 -7.53
N LEU A 367 -4.33 -2.90 -7.43
CA LEU A 367 -5.51 -2.22 -6.91
C LEU A 367 -6.49 -1.77 -8.01
N HIS A 368 -6.26 -2.05 -9.30
CA HIS A 368 -7.08 -1.50 -10.40
C HIS A 368 -7.28 0.03 -10.33
N LEU A 369 -6.18 0.74 -10.09
CA LEU A 369 -6.08 2.20 -9.99
C LEU A 369 -5.02 2.78 -10.94
N GLU A 370 -4.47 1.96 -11.83
CA GLU A 370 -3.43 2.36 -12.79
C GLU A 370 -3.91 3.39 -13.81
N ASP A 371 -5.21 3.65 -13.95
CA ASP A 371 -5.74 4.74 -14.75
C ASP A 371 -5.72 6.09 -14.01
N LYS A 372 -5.55 6.07 -12.68
CA LYS A 372 -5.53 7.28 -11.83
C LYS A 372 -4.14 7.62 -11.29
N ILE A 373 -3.38 6.61 -10.86
CA ILE A 373 -2.12 6.77 -10.12
C ILE A 373 -1.07 5.74 -10.57
N GLY A 374 0.06 5.69 -9.86
CA GLY A 374 1.12 4.67 -10.01
C GLY A 374 2.23 5.02 -10.99
N ASN A 375 2.03 6.01 -11.86
CA ASN A 375 3.09 6.61 -12.66
C ASN A 375 2.83 8.13 -12.82
N LEU A 376 3.66 8.83 -13.59
CA LEU A 376 3.57 10.28 -13.79
C LEU A 376 3.06 10.65 -15.20
N GLU A 377 2.25 9.79 -15.83
CA GLU A 377 1.67 10.08 -17.14
C GLU A 377 0.65 11.23 -17.09
N VAL A 378 0.56 11.98 -18.19
CA VAL A 378 -0.40 13.08 -18.35
C VAL A 378 -1.83 12.57 -18.15
N GLY A 379 -2.62 13.32 -17.37
CA GLY A 379 -4.00 13.01 -17.01
C GLY A 379 -4.15 12.25 -15.69
N LYS A 380 -3.06 11.74 -15.10
CA LYS A 380 -3.10 11.10 -13.78
C LYS A 380 -3.15 12.11 -12.64
N GLU A 381 -3.64 11.65 -11.50
CA GLU A 381 -3.62 12.40 -10.25
C GLU A 381 -2.16 12.66 -9.83
N ALA A 382 -1.85 13.89 -9.46
CA ALA A 382 -0.51 14.34 -9.10
C ALA A 382 -0.14 13.91 -7.67
N ASP A 383 -0.02 12.60 -7.46
CA ASP A 383 0.53 11.97 -6.27
C ASP A 383 2.00 11.60 -6.53
N PHE A 384 2.93 12.34 -5.93
CA PHE A 384 4.37 12.15 -6.14
C PHE A 384 5.16 12.42 -4.86
N VAL A 385 6.38 11.88 -4.82
CA VAL A 385 7.31 12.03 -3.71
C VAL A 385 8.64 12.58 -4.22
N VAL A 386 9.23 13.48 -3.43
CA VAL A 386 10.56 14.05 -3.67
C VAL A 386 11.54 13.37 -2.71
N LEU A 387 12.48 12.61 -3.25
CA LEU A 387 13.47 11.84 -2.49
C LEU A 387 14.83 12.55 -2.45
N ASP A 388 15.44 12.63 -1.27
CA ASP A 388 16.80 13.13 -1.09
C ASP A 388 17.85 12.06 -1.37
N LEU A 389 18.57 12.25 -2.48
CA LEU A 389 19.68 11.38 -2.84
C LEU A 389 20.80 11.42 -1.78
N HIS A 390 20.86 12.49 -0.98
CA HIS A 390 21.91 12.78 0.00
C HIS A 390 21.40 12.90 1.44
N ALA A 391 20.26 12.26 1.76
CA ALA A 391 19.57 12.32 3.06
C ALA A 391 20.47 12.03 4.27
N THR A 392 21.42 11.11 4.12
CA THR A 392 22.40 10.75 5.15
C THR A 392 23.82 10.85 4.62
N GLN A 393 24.80 10.95 5.54
CA GLN A 393 26.22 10.98 5.16
C GLN A 393 26.65 9.72 4.41
N LEU A 394 26.16 8.54 4.82
CA LEU A 394 26.47 7.28 4.14
C LEU A 394 25.83 7.22 2.75
N MET A 395 24.58 7.67 2.60
CA MET A 395 23.92 7.76 1.30
C MET A 395 24.67 8.69 0.37
N ARG A 396 25.03 9.90 0.82
CA ARG A 396 25.84 10.84 0.03
C ARG A 396 27.16 10.23 -0.44
N PHE A 397 27.87 9.56 0.47
CA PHE A 397 29.13 8.88 0.12
C PHE A 397 28.94 7.77 -0.92
N ARG A 398 27.87 6.96 -0.79
CA ARG A 398 27.57 5.90 -1.76
C ARG A 398 27.03 6.42 -3.08
N MET A 399 26.23 7.48 -3.07
CA MET A 399 25.65 8.11 -4.25
C MET A 399 26.74 8.72 -5.15
N ASN A 400 27.78 9.32 -4.55
CA ASN A 400 28.97 9.80 -5.29
C ASN A 400 29.75 8.69 -6.02
N GLN A 401 29.52 7.42 -5.67
CA GLN A 401 30.14 6.27 -6.33
C GLN A 401 29.22 5.56 -7.31
N ALA A 402 27.91 5.85 -7.25
CA ALA A 402 26.92 5.26 -8.15
C ALA A 402 27.02 5.93 -9.53
N LYS A 403 27.21 5.12 -10.57
CA LYS A 403 27.40 5.54 -11.96
C LYS A 403 26.15 5.34 -12.80
N THR A 404 25.34 4.36 -12.46
CA THR A 404 24.13 4.04 -13.22
C THR A 404 22.87 4.35 -12.42
N LEU A 405 21.73 4.45 -13.12
CA LEU A 405 20.43 4.67 -12.49
C LEU A 405 20.07 3.54 -11.51
N GLU A 406 20.38 2.30 -11.89
CA GLU A 406 20.15 1.11 -11.06
C GLU A 406 20.95 1.17 -9.76
N GLU A 407 22.21 1.59 -9.82
CA GLU A 407 23.03 1.78 -8.62
C GLU A 407 22.47 2.89 -7.72
N LYS A 408 22.05 4.03 -8.29
CA LYS A 408 21.44 5.14 -7.54
C LYS A 408 20.14 4.69 -6.85
N LEU A 409 19.26 4.02 -7.59
CA LEU A 409 17.99 3.50 -7.07
C LEU A 409 18.22 2.42 -6.01
N PHE A 410 19.23 1.55 -6.20
CA PHE A 410 19.58 0.54 -5.22
C PHE A 410 20.12 1.13 -3.91
N VAL A 411 20.86 2.26 -3.98
CA VAL A 411 21.24 3.03 -2.78
C VAL A 411 20.00 3.53 -2.03
N LEU A 412 19.03 4.12 -2.75
CA LEU A 412 17.79 4.61 -2.14
C LEU A 412 17.00 3.50 -1.43
N MET A 413 16.76 2.36 -2.07
CA MET A 413 16.00 1.28 -1.43
C MET A 413 16.78 0.55 -0.33
N SER A 414 18.10 0.45 -0.45
CA SER A 414 18.89 -0.32 0.53
C SER A 414 19.20 0.47 1.79
N LEU A 415 19.45 1.77 1.65
CA LEU A 415 19.92 2.64 2.74
C LEU A 415 18.90 3.72 3.14
N GLY A 416 17.84 3.89 2.35
CA GLY A 416 16.80 4.88 2.61
C GLY A 416 15.80 4.45 3.65
N ASP A 417 15.24 5.47 4.30
CA ASP A 417 14.16 5.41 5.28
C ASP A 417 13.35 6.72 5.20
N ASP A 418 12.53 7.02 6.20
CA ASP A 418 11.70 8.24 6.27
C ASP A 418 12.50 9.53 6.01
N ARG A 419 13.78 9.59 6.41
CA ARG A 419 14.65 10.77 6.18
C ARG A 419 14.94 11.02 4.71
N THR A 420 14.74 10.01 3.87
CA THR A 420 14.92 10.11 2.42
C THR A 420 13.76 10.85 1.77
N VAL A 421 12.59 10.90 2.39
CA VAL A 421 11.45 11.64 1.88
C VAL A 421 11.57 13.11 2.28
N CYS A 422 11.80 13.99 1.31
CA CYS A 422 11.82 15.44 1.54
C CYS A 422 10.41 16.00 1.62
N GLU A 423 9.63 15.70 0.58
CA GLU A 423 8.29 16.22 0.39
C GLU A 423 7.40 15.14 -0.24
N THR A 424 6.14 15.12 0.17
CA THR A 424 5.12 14.24 -0.40
C THR A 424 3.97 15.11 -0.87
N TYR A 425 3.54 14.89 -2.10
CA TYR A 425 2.43 15.60 -2.73
C TYR A 425 1.26 14.64 -2.93
N VAL A 426 0.07 15.11 -2.60
CA VAL A 426 -1.19 14.40 -2.79
C VAL A 426 -2.11 15.31 -3.58
N TYR A 427 -2.56 14.84 -4.74
CA TYR A 427 -3.44 15.58 -5.64
C TYR A 427 -2.90 16.99 -5.95
N GLY A 428 -1.58 17.09 -6.20
CA GLY A 428 -0.88 18.34 -6.50
C GLY A 428 -0.60 19.24 -5.30
N GLU A 429 -1.08 18.89 -4.10
CA GLU A 429 -0.91 19.69 -2.89
C GLU A 429 0.15 19.07 -1.97
N LYS A 430 0.98 19.91 -1.34
CA LYS A 430 2.03 19.44 -0.44
C LYS A 430 1.42 18.87 0.85
N ALA A 431 1.50 17.55 1.02
CA ALA A 431 1.00 16.83 2.19
C ALA A 431 2.04 16.67 3.31
N TYR A 432 3.33 16.64 2.96
CA TYR A 432 4.45 16.55 3.89
C TYR A 432 5.63 17.42 3.44
N ASP A 433 6.33 18.01 4.39
CA ASP A 433 7.54 18.82 4.21
C ASP A 433 8.48 18.64 5.40
N VAL A 434 9.64 18.01 5.19
CA VAL A 434 10.62 17.77 6.26
C VAL A 434 11.12 19.07 6.90
N LYS A 435 11.30 20.15 6.12
CA LYS A 435 11.76 21.46 6.63
C LYS A 435 10.67 22.12 7.47
N GLY A 436 9.43 22.08 6.99
CA GLY A 436 8.27 22.59 7.72
C GLY A 436 8.06 21.89 9.07
N GLN A 437 8.39 20.60 9.18
CA GLN A 437 8.34 19.88 10.45
C GLN A 437 9.48 20.25 11.41
N LEU A 438 10.70 20.42 10.91
CA LEU A 438 11.84 20.84 11.73
C LEU A 438 11.64 22.24 12.32
N ASP A 439 11.03 23.15 11.57
CA ASP A 439 10.73 24.50 12.07
C ASP A 439 9.62 24.48 13.12
N ARG A 440 8.53 23.70 12.93
CA ARG A 440 7.50 23.52 13.96
C ARG A 440 8.07 22.95 15.27
N LYS A 441 9.06 22.05 15.20
CA LYS A 441 9.73 21.50 16.40
C LYS A 441 10.62 22.53 17.10
N LYS A 442 11.27 23.44 16.38
CA LYS A 442 12.09 24.53 16.96
C LYS A 442 11.27 25.58 17.71
N PHE A 443 10.00 25.78 17.35
CA PHE A 443 9.12 26.75 18.02
C PHE A 443 8.19 26.12 19.08
N ALA A 444 8.21 24.78 19.22
CA ALA A 444 7.46 24.05 20.24
C ALA A 444 8.33 23.61 21.44
N SER A 445 9.64 23.83 21.37
CA SER A 445 10.61 23.76 22.48
C SER A 445 10.82 25.14 23.10
#